data_AF-A0A0K0JF16-F1
#
_entry.id   AF-A0A0K0JF16-F1
#
_cell.length_a   1.000
_cell.length_b   1.000
_cell.length_c   1.000
_cell.angle_alpha   90.00
_cell.angle_beta   90.00
_cell.angle_gamma   90.00
#
_symmetry.space_group_name_H-M   'P 1'
#
loop_
_entity.id
_entity.type
_entity.pdbx_description
1 polymer ?
#
loop_
_entity_poly.entity_id
_entity_poly.type
_entity_poly.pdbx_seq_one_letter_code
_entity_poly.pdbx_strand_id
1 'polypeptide(L)'
;MKLNISCATKVYPIEVDVEELSNNVAESEATSAQEDSTISTSTVDAGKISTFGSLKQQICSLCNISPTALKIVHRGRILMGDNSTPLSSFNFKENDKLLILGKPPATATDIGWKLLVDFERKHAMDISKTYARNENDLTQLEKNFLKDPERRGYIKGMDKRLKGYTENCMKLLETLDSLQINNDNTDEEQVQRNREKRKFLVDGLQDALNKNDKLVARLTDYLNRCEHPEDAL
;
A
#
# COMPACT_ATOMS: atom_id res chain seq x y z
N MET A 1 -35.13 -13.81 -5.61
CA MET A 1 -34.47 -14.51 -4.47
C MET A 1 -33.28 -13.69 -3.97
N LYS A 2 -33.15 -13.40 -2.67
CA LYS A 2 -32.01 -12.60 -2.13
C LYS A 2 -30.83 -13.47 -1.72
N LEU A 3 -29.62 -13.12 -2.17
CA LEU A 3 -28.35 -13.73 -1.76
C LEU A 3 -27.49 -12.67 -1.05
N ASN A 4 -26.82 -13.06 0.02
CA ASN A 4 -25.93 -12.18 0.77
C ASN A 4 -24.47 -12.50 0.43
N ILE A 5 -23.81 -11.60 -0.28
CA ILE A 5 -22.44 -11.77 -0.74
C ILE A 5 -21.49 -11.11 0.23
N SER A 6 -20.70 -11.92 0.94
CA SER A 6 -19.65 -11.44 1.84
C SER A 6 -18.31 -11.44 1.10
N CYS A 7 -17.74 -10.25 0.91
CA CYS A 7 -16.38 -10.06 0.42
C CYS A 7 -15.58 -9.29 1.47
N ALA A 8 -14.60 -9.96 2.07
CA ALA A 8 -13.87 -9.47 3.24
C ALA A 8 -14.83 -9.04 4.36
N THR A 9 -14.82 -7.77 4.76
CA THR A 9 -15.68 -7.19 5.81
C THR A 9 -16.98 -6.58 5.29
N LYS A 10 -17.20 -6.55 3.97
CA LYS A 10 -18.39 -5.96 3.35
C LYS A 10 -19.39 -7.05 2.94
N VAL A 11 -20.67 -6.78 3.17
CA VAL A 11 -21.78 -7.65 2.75
C VAL A 11 -22.62 -6.90 1.73
N TYR A 12 -22.83 -7.52 0.57
CA TYR A 12 -23.59 -7.00 -0.55
C TYR A 12 -24.83 -7.87 -0.77
N PRO A 13 -26.05 -7.37 -0.53
CA PRO A 13 -27.26 -8.09 -0.91
C PRO A 13 -27.44 -8.04 -2.44
N ILE A 14 -27.67 -9.20 -3.07
CA ILE A 14 -27.95 -9.31 -4.51
C ILE A 14 -29.28 -10.04 -4.70
N GLU A 15 -30.14 -9.51 -5.56
CA GLU A 15 -31.38 -10.14 -5.99
C GLU A 15 -31.15 -10.97 -7.25
N VAL A 16 -31.35 -12.28 -7.14
CA VAL A 16 -31.20 -13.28 -8.20
C VAL A 16 -32.56 -13.88 -8.54
N ASP A 17 -32.86 -14.08 -9.82
CA ASP A 17 -34.04 -14.83 -10.25
C ASP A 17 -33.64 -16.29 -10.47
N VAL A 18 -33.99 -17.13 -9.50
CA VAL A 18 -33.95 -18.58 -9.64
C VAL A 18 -35.36 -19.01 -9.99
N GLU A 19 -35.66 -19.17 -11.29
CA GLU A 19 -36.91 -19.79 -11.72
C GLU A 19 -36.91 -21.25 -11.23
N GLU A 20 -37.66 -21.52 -10.16
CA GLU A 20 -38.09 -22.88 -9.84
C GLU A 20 -39.10 -23.28 -10.93
N LEU A 21 -38.71 -24.25 -11.77
CA LEU A 21 -39.62 -24.89 -12.72
C LEU A 21 -40.67 -25.68 -11.94
N SER A 22 -41.73 -25.01 -11.50
CA SER A 22 -42.99 -25.65 -11.13
C SER A 22 -44.03 -25.33 -12.21
N ASN A 23 -44.32 -26.32 -13.04
CA ASN A 23 -45.48 -26.34 -13.94
C ASN A 23 -46.74 -26.01 -13.14
N ASN A 24 -47.49 -24.97 -13.52
CA ASN A 24 -48.96 -24.96 -13.58
C ASN A 24 -49.51 -23.65 -14.17
N VAL A 25 -50.68 -23.83 -14.79
CA VAL A 25 -51.43 -23.01 -15.74
C VAL A 25 -52.23 -21.89 -15.06
N ALA A 26 -52.66 -20.89 -15.86
CA ALA A 26 -53.71 -19.87 -15.65
C ALA A 26 -53.21 -18.51 -15.14
N GLU A 27 -53.16 -17.47 -15.98
CA GLU A 27 -54.25 -16.58 -16.46
C GLU A 27 -54.48 -15.35 -15.55
N SER A 28 -54.20 -14.18 -16.16
CA SER A 28 -55.03 -12.96 -16.14
C SER A 28 -54.85 -11.87 -15.06
N GLU A 29 -54.55 -10.67 -15.59
CA GLU A 29 -55.05 -9.32 -15.22
C GLU A 29 -54.45 -8.63 -13.98
N ALA A 30 -53.59 -7.60 -14.18
CA ALA A 30 -53.90 -6.15 -14.21
C ALA A 30 -54.50 -5.63 -12.86
N THR A 31 -53.97 -4.63 -12.15
CA THR A 31 -53.85 -3.21 -12.54
C THR A 31 -53.25 -2.39 -11.35
N SER A 32 -52.51 -1.30 -11.65
CA SER A 32 -52.37 -0.01 -10.88
C SER A 32 -51.91 0.00 -9.40
N ALA A 33 -51.26 1.01 -8.81
CA ALA A 33 -50.53 2.24 -9.15
C ALA A 33 -50.08 2.88 -7.80
N GLN A 34 -49.06 3.75 -7.83
CA GLN A 34 -48.66 4.75 -6.80
C GLN A 34 -48.17 4.19 -5.44
N GLU A 35 -47.23 4.78 -4.70
CA GLU A 35 -46.32 5.91 -4.85
C GLU A 35 -45.29 5.79 -3.70
N ASP A 36 -44.19 6.49 -3.87
CA ASP A 36 -43.41 7.16 -2.84
C ASP A 36 -42.02 6.64 -2.43
N SER A 37 -41.18 7.66 -2.34
CA SER A 37 -39.73 7.73 -2.46
C SER A 37 -39.00 7.51 -1.13
N THR A 38 -37.84 6.84 -1.11
CA THR A 38 -36.58 7.38 -0.54
C THR A 38 -35.36 6.44 -0.73
N ILE A 39 -34.23 7.06 -1.08
CA ILE A 39 -32.82 6.64 -0.93
C ILE A 39 -32.17 5.89 -2.11
N SER A 40 -31.26 6.64 -2.74
CA SER A 40 -30.40 6.37 -3.88
C SER A 40 -29.44 5.20 -3.66
N THR A 41 -29.57 4.16 -4.47
CA THR A 41 -28.51 3.19 -4.76
C THR A 41 -28.27 3.21 -6.26
N SER A 42 -27.03 3.44 -6.64
CA SER A 42 -26.52 3.42 -8.02
C SER A 42 -27.10 2.26 -8.82
N THR A 43 -28.05 2.57 -9.69
CA THR A 43 -28.60 1.69 -10.72
C THR A 43 -27.56 1.49 -11.81
N VAL A 44 -26.81 0.39 -11.72
CA VAL A 44 -26.09 -0.17 -12.86
C VAL A 44 -26.86 -1.43 -13.25
N ASP A 45 -27.63 -1.30 -14.33
CA ASP A 45 -28.34 -2.34 -15.07
C ASP A 45 -28.80 -3.58 -14.29
N ALA A 46 -30.05 -3.57 -13.85
CA ALA A 46 -30.80 -4.71 -13.35
C ALA A 46 -31.11 -5.72 -14.49
N GLY A 47 -30.07 -6.21 -15.18
CA GLY A 47 -30.15 -7.38 -16.04
C GLY A 47 -30.35 -8.61 -15.16
N LYS A 48 -31.54 -9.22 -15.27
CA LYS A 48 -31.95 -10.44 -14.53
C LYS A 48 -30.81 -11.46 -14.45
N ILE A 49 -30.32 -11.73 -13.25
CA ILE A 49 -29.22 -12.68 -13.02
C ILE A 49 -29.82 -14.08 -13.01
N SER A 50 -29.74 -14.78 -14.14
CA SER A 50 -30.24 -16.17 -14.27
C SER A 50 -29.12 -17.21 -14.39
N THR A 51 -27.91 -16.79 -14.80
CA THR A 51 -26.78 -17.69 -15.05
C THR A 51 -25.64 -17.48 -14.04
N PHE A 52 -24.85 -18.54 -13.81
CA PHE A 52 -23.64 -18.47 -13.00
C PHE A 52 -22.60 -17.49 -13.56
N GLY A 53 -22.56 -17.33 -14.88
CA GLY A 53 -21.75 -16.32 -15.56
C GLY A 53 -22.14 -14.89 -15.19
N SER A 54 -23.44 -14.58 -15.23
CA SER A 54 -23.97 -13.26 -14.82
C SER A 54 -23.69 -12.98 -13.34
N LEU A 55 -23.88 -13.97 -12.46
CA LEU A 55 -23.57 -13.83 -11.03
C LEU A 55 -22.08 -13.57 -10.81
N LYS A 56 -21.19 -14.33 -11.48
CA LYS A 56 -19.74 -14.11 -11.43
C LYS A 56 -19.37 -12.70 -11.88
N GLN A 57 -19.93 -12.23 -12.99
CA GLN A 57 -19.66 -10.89 -13.52
C GLN A 57 -20.10 -9.80 -12.54
N GLN A 58 -21.29 -9.92 -11.98
CA GLN A 58 -21.76 -8.92 -11.02
C GLN A 58 -20.94 -8.94 -9.72
N ILE A 59 -20.53 -10.13 -9.25
CA ILE A 59 -19.60 -10.24 -8.12
C ILE A 59 -18.25 -9.60 -8.46
N CYS A 60 -17.72 -9.83 -9.67
CA CYS A 60 -16.47 -9.21 -10.13
C CYS A 60 -16.59 -7.67 -10.14
N SER A 61 -17.71 -7.13 -10.62
CA SER A 61 -17.98 -5.69 -10.64
C SER A 61 -18.15 -5.09 -9.23
N LEU A 62 -18.81 -5.81 -8.33
CA LEU A 62 -19.04 -5.34 -6.96
C LEU A 62 -17.80 -5.44 -6.07
N CYS A 63 -17.02 -6.50 -6.25
CA CYS A 63 -15.87 -6.81 -5.39
C CYS A 63 -14.53 -6.38 -6.00
N ASN A 64 -14.50 -5.87 -7.24
CA ASN A 64 -13.29 -5.59 -8.01
C ASN A 64 -12.29 -6.76 -8.01
N ILE A 65 -12.79 -7.98 -8.30
CA ILE A 65 -11.97 -9.20 -8.36
C ILE A 65 -11.90 -9.66 -9.81
N SER A 66 -10.73 -10.16 -10.25
CA SER A 66 -10.61 -10.73 -11.59
C SER A 66 -11.36 -12.06 -11.68
N PRO A 67 -12.05 -12.36 -12.80
CA PRO A 67 -12.84 -13.58 -12.94
C PRO A 67 -11.98 -14.86 -12.79
N THR A 68 -10.69 -14.79 -13.09
CA THR A 68 -9.74 -15.91 -12.95
C THR A 68 -9.36 -16.19 -11.50
N ALA A 69 -9.33 -15.18 -10.63
CA ALA A 69 -8.97 -15.33 -9.21
C ALA A 69 -10.20 -15.56 -8.30
N LEU A 70 -11.41 -15.45 -8.85
CA LEU A 70 -12.66 -15.54 -8.13
C LEU A 70 -13.00 -16.98 -7.74
N LYS A 71 -13.22 -17.21 -6.45
CA LYS A 71 -13.77 -18.44 -5.86
C LYS A 71 -14.99 -18.07 -5.03
N ILE A 72 -16.15 -18.61 -5.41
CA ILE A 72 -17.41 -18.41 -4.68
C ILE A 72 -17.60 -19.61 -3.76
N VAL A 73 -17.73 -19.39 -2.46
CA VAL A 73 -17.93 -20.43 -1.46
C VAL A 73 -19.36 -20.35 -0.94
N HIS A 74 -20.09 -21.45 -1.05
CA HIS A 74 -21.46 -21.62 -0.58
C HIS A 74 -21.55 -22.87 0.29
N ARG A 75 -22.06 -22.74 1.52
CA ARG A 75 -22.23 -23.86 2.49
C ARG A 75 -20.98 -24.76 2.63
N GLY A 76 -19.80 -24.13 2.65
CA GLY A 76 -18.52 -24.84 2.78
C GLY A 76 -18.00 -25.52 1.51
N ARG A 77 -18.71 -25.39 0.37
CA ARG A 77 -18.28 -25.90 -0.94
C ARG A 77 -17.94 -24.75 -1.88
N ILE A 78 -16.89 -24.91 -2.67
CA ILE A 78 -16.56 -23.96 -3.74
C ILE A 78 -17.52 -24.26 -4.90
N LEU A 79 -18.26 -23.25 -5.35
CA LEU A 79 -19.13 -23.36 -6.51
C LEU A 79 -18.27 -23.49 -7.77
N MET A 80 -18.25 -24.70 -8.31
CA MET A 80 -17.63 -25.05 -9.59
C MET A 80 -18.75 -25.13 -10.63
N GLY A 81 -18.69 -24.31 -11.66
CA GLY A 81 -19.67 -24.33 -12.74
C GLY A 81 -19.22 -23.51 -13.94
N ASP A 82 -19.72 -23.92 -15.09
CA ASP A 82 -19.51 -23.22 -16.34
C ASP A 82 -20.37 -21.94 -16.35
N ASN A 83 -19.98 -20.96 -17.17
CA ASN A 83 -20.70 -19.68 -17.22
C ASN A 83 -22.16 -19.83 -17.69
N SER A 84 -22.48 -20.93 -18.38
CA SER A 84 -23.82 -21.29 -18.84
C SER A 84 -24.67 -22.03 -17.81
N THR A 85 -24.11 -22.46 -16.68
CA THR A 85 -24.86 -23.22 -15.68
C THR A 85 -25.94 -22.33 -15.03
N PRO A 86 -27.21 -22.75 -15.02
CA PRO A 86 -28.29 -21.97 -14.40
C PRO A 86 -28.13 -21.98 -12.87
N LEU A 87 -28.52 -20.88 -12.23
CA LEU A 87 -28.38 -20.72 -10.78
C LEU A 87 -29.26 -21.69 -9.98
N SER A 88 -30.32 -22.23 -10.60
CA SER A 88 -31.16 -23.29 -10.03
C SER A 88 -30.39 -24.57 -9.70
N SER A 89 -29.32 -24.89 -10.44
CA SER A 89 -28.49 -26.09 -10.19
C SER A 89 -27.73 -26.05 -8.85
N PHE A 90 -27.50 -24.86 -8.29
CA PHE A 90 -26.71 -24.68 -7.08
C PHE A 90 -27.55 -24.71 -5.79
N ASN A 91 -28.86 -24.94 -5.88
CA ASN A 91 -29.77 -25.10 -4.73
C ASN A 91 -29.62 -23.98 -3.68
N PHE A 92 -29.57 -22.73 -4.15
CA PHE A 92 -29.58 -21.59 -3.26
C PHE A 92 -30.92 -21.53 -2.50
N LYS A 93 -30.88 -21.15 -1.22
CA LYS A 93 -32.05 -20.77 -0.41
C LYS A 93 -32.05 -19.28 -0.10
N GLU A 94 -33.24 -18.73 0.12
CA GLU A 94 -33.40 -17.31 0.38
C GLU A 94 -32.50 -16.88 1.55
N ASN A 95 -31.78 -15.76 1.36
CA ASN A 95 -30.79 -15.21 2.28
C ASN A 95 -29.52 -16.05 2.48
N ASP A 96 -29.22 -16.99 1.57
CA ASP A 96 -27.97 -17.74 1.62
C ASP A 96 -26.75 -16.80 1.59
N LYS A 97 -25.74 -17.15 2.40
CA LYS A 97 -24.48 -16.42 2.48
C LYS A 97 -23.46 -17.03 1.51
N LEU A 98 -22.98 -16.21 0.58
CA LEU A 98 -21.87 -16.52 -0.32
C LEU A 98 -20.62 -15.85 0.20
N LEU A 99 -19.56 -16.62 0.45
CA LEU A 99 -18.25 -16.08 0.77
C LEU A 99 -17.44 -15.97 -0.52
N ILE A 100 -17.02 -14.75 -0.85
CA ILE A 100 -16.20 -14.48 -2.02
C ILE A 100 -14.74 -14.47 -1.61
N LEU A 101 -14.00 -15.40 -2.18
CA LEU A 101 -12.55 -15.46 -2.06
C LEU A 101 -11.96 -15.05 -3.40
N GLY A 102 -11.11 -14.04 -3.38
CA GLY A 102 -10.34 -13.66 -4.55
C GLY A 102 -9.31 -12.64 -4.12
N LYS A 103 -8.14 -12.71 -4.74
CA LYS A 103 -7.25 -11.57 -4.67
C LYS A 103 -7.85 -10.54 -5.62
N PRO A 104 -8.08 -9.29 -5.20
CA PRO A 104 -8.26 -8.23 -6.17
C PRO A 104 -7.09 -8.34 -7.16
N PRO A 105 -7.30 -8.06 -8.46
CA PRO A 105 -6.17 -7.97 -9.37
C PRO A 105 -5.19 -7.04 -8.66
N ALA A 106 -3.97 -7.51 -8.39
CA ALA A 106 -2.95 -6.64 -7.82
C ALA A 106 -2.96 -5.44 -8.76
N THR A 107 -3.50 -4.29 -8.31
CA THR A 107 -3.54 -3.08 -9.11
C THR A 107 -2.12 -2.97 -9.62
N ALA A 108 -1.94 -3.11 -10.94
CA ALA A 108 -0.68 -3.49 -11.56
C ALA A 108 0.41 -2.74 -10.84
N THR A 109 1.21 -3.47 -10.02
CA THR A 109 1.96 -2.87 -8.92
C THR A 109 2.64 -1.63 -9.46
N ASP A 110 2.17 -0.47 -9.01
CA ASP A 110 2.50 0.76 -9.70
C ASP A 110 4.01 0.86 -9.79
N ILE A 111 4.50 1.11 -11.00
CA ILE A 111 5.93 1.09 -11.28
C ILE A 111 6.60 2.12 -10.35
N GLY A 112 5.92 3.25 -10.10
CA GLY A 112 6.32 4.26 -9.14
C GLY A 112 6.42 3.73 -7.70
N TRP A 113 5.39 3.03 -7.20
CA TRP A 113 5.43 2.41 -5.87
C TRP A 113 6.57 1.41 -5.72
N LYS A 114 6.77 0.55 -6.73
CA LYS A 114 7.86 -0.43 -6.71
C LYS A 114 9.23 0.24 -6.66
N LEU A 115 9.43 1.30 -7.44
CA LEU A 115 10.67 2.09 -7.44
C LEU A 115 10.95 2.71 -6.06
N LEU A 116 9.93 3.26 -5.39
CA LEU A 116 10.05 3.81 -4.04
C LEU A 116 10.44 2.76 -3.00
N VAL A 117 9.78 1.60 -3.02
CA VAL A 117 10.07 0.50 -2.09
C VAL A 117 11.47 -0.07 -2.35
N ASP A 118 11.88 -0.16 -3.61
CA ASP A 118 13.21 -0.62 -3.98
C ASP A 118 14.30 0.39 -3.56
N PHE A 119 14.02 1.69 -3.68
CA PHE A 119 14.89 2.76 -3.19
C PHE A 119 15.07 2.68 -1.67
N GLU A 120 13.97 2.58 -0.92
CA GLU A 120 13.99 2.44 0.54
C GLU A 120 14.83 1.24 0.96
N ARG A 121 14.59 0.06 0.36
CA ARG A 121 15.30 -1.17 0.68
C ARG A 121 16.81 -1.07 0.43
N LYS A 122 17.21 -0.38 -0.65
CA LYS A 122 18.63 -0.23 -1.01
C LYS A 122 19.37 0.72 -0.08
N HIS A 123 18.74 1.85 0.29
CA HIS A 123 19.46 2.94 0.94
C HIS A 123 19.27 3.02 2.45
N ALA A 124 18.11 2.59 3.00
CA ALA A 124 17.82 2.74 4.42
C ALA A 124 18.85 2.03 5.33
N MET A 125 19.27 0.82 4.94
CA MET A 125 20.26 0.05 5.70
C MET A 125 21.64 0.70 5.66
N ASP A 126 22.08 1.17 4.49
CA ASP A 126 23.42 1.75 4.31
C ASP A 126 23.57 3.09 5.03
N ILE A 127 22.53 3.94 4.98
CA ILE A 127 22.48 5.21 5.71
C ILE A 127 22.56 4.95 7.22
N SER A 128 21.68 4.09 7.74
CA SER A 128 21.62 3.77 9.16
C SER A 128 22.93 3.18 9.68
N LYS A 129 23.50 2.21 8.94
CA LYS A 129 24.77 1.57 9.28
C LYS A 129 25.94 2.53 9.27
N THR A 130 26.01 3.41 8.27
CA THR A 130 27.09 4.39 8.16
C THR A 130 26.99 5.45 9.26
N TYR A 131 25.77 5.90 9.58
CA TYR A 131 25.52 6.80 10.70
C TYR A 131 25.98 6.21 12.03
N ALA A 132 25.52 4.99 12.35
CA ALA A 132 25.88 4.31 13.60
C ALA A 132 27.39 4.12 13.74
N ARG A 133 28.08 3.80 12.63
CA ARG A 133 29.54 3.71 12.61
C ARG A 133 30.20 5.06 12.89
N ASN A 134 29.76 6.13 12.24
CA ASN A 134 30.30 7.47 12.44
C ASN A 134 30.08 7.96 13.88
N GLU A 135 28.89 7.71 14.45
CA GLU A 135 28.56 8.06 15.83
C GLU A 135 29.41 7.29 16.84
N ASN A 136 29.57 5.98 16.66
CA ASN A 136 30.44 5.16 17.51
C ASN A 136 31.89 5.65 17.45
N ASP A 137 32.42 5.87 16.25
CA ASP A 137 33.81 6.30 16.06
C ASP A 137 34.05 7.70 16.65
N LEU A 138 33.08 8.61 16.54
CA LEU A 138 33.15 9.93 17.19
C LEU A 138 33.14 9.80 18.71
N THR A 139 32.28 8.94 19.26
CA THR A 139 32.23 8.67 20.70
C THR A 139 33.53 8.06 21.22
N GLN A 140 34.21 7.22 20.43
CA GLN A 140 35.53 6.69 20.81
C GLN A 140 36.62 7.77 20.73
N LEU A 141 36.55 8.68 19.75
CA LEU A 141 37.47 9.80 19.62
C LEU A 141 37.35 10.76 20.82
N GLU A 142 36.12 11.05 21.25
CA GLU A 142 35.82 11.90 22.42
C GLU A 142 36.42 11.36 23.74
N LYS A 143 36.73 10.06 23.83
CA LYS A 143 37.39 9.47 25.02
C LYS A 143 38.88 9.84 25.16
N ASN A 144 39.45 10.56 24.20
CA ASN A 144 40.77 11.20 24.32
C ASN A 144 41.97 10.26 24.59
N PHE A 145 41.93 9.01 24.12
CA PHE A 145 43.06 8.09 24.32
C PHE A 145 44.27 8.33 23.38
N LEU A 146 44.10 9.13 22.33
CA LEU A 146 45.11 9.33 21.29
C LEU A 146 46.01 10.55 21.55
N LYS A 147 47.29 10.43 21.18
CA LYS A 147 48.27 11.53 21.21
C LYS A 147 47.97 12.54 20.10
N ASP A 148 48.38 13.79 20.28
CA ASP A 148 48.08 14.93 19.40
C ASP A 148 48.25 14.69 17.88
N PRO A 149 49.35 14.11 17.36
CA PRO A 149 49.49 13.90 15.91
C PRO A 149 48.48 12.88 15.36
N GLU A 150 48.24 11.80 16.10
CA GLU A 150 47.28 10.76 15.72
C GLU A 150 45.85 11.29 15.84
N ARG A 151 45.54 11.99 16.95
CA ARG A 151 44.23 12.62 17.20
C ARG A 151 43.84 13.56 16.06
N ARG A 152 44.73 14.46 15.62
CA ARG A 152 44.46 15.37 14.49
C ARG A 152 44.20 14.61 13.19
N GLY A 153 44.94 13.53 12.93
CA GLY A 153 44.71 12.66 11.78
C GLY A 153 43.31 12.04 11.79
N TYR A 154 42.88 11.53 12.95
CA TYR A 154 41.53 10.96 13.13
C TYR A 154 40.42 12.01 13.02
N ILE A 155 40.60 13.21 13.58
CA ILE A 155 39.63 14.32 13.43
C ILE A 155 39.43 14.66 11.96
N LYS A 156 40.52 14.83 11.19
CA LYS A 156 40.46 15.11 9.75
C LYS A 156 39.79 13.96 8.97
N GLY A 157 40.07 12.72 9.34
CA GLY A 157 39.40 11.55 8.77
C GLY A 157 37.90 11.51 9.08
N MET A 158 37.50 11.90 10.29
CA MET A 158 36.11 11.97 10.71
C MET A 158 35.35 13.07 9.95
N ASP A 159 35.92 14.28 9.87
CA ASP A 159 35.34 15.40 9.12
C ASP A 159 35.06 15.00 7.65
N LYS A 160 36.03 14.35 6.99
CA LYS A 160 35.84 13.83 5.63
C LYS A 160 34.70 12.82 5.52
N ARG A 161 34.55 11.94 6.51
CA ARG A 161 33.47 10.94 6.53
C ARG A 161 32.10 11.55 6.77
N LEU A 162 32.01 12.56 7.64
CA LEU A 162 30.75 13.28 7.90
C LEU A 162 30.33 14.05 6.66
N LYS A 163 31.24 14.80 6.02
CA LYS A 163 30.96 15.50 4.75
C LYS A 163 30.55 14.54 3.63
N GLY A 164 31.25 13.41 3.49
CA GLY A 164 30.88 12.38 2.51
C GLY A 164 29.51 11.74 2.78
N TYR A 165 29.11 11.61 4.05
CA TYR A 165 27.78 11.14 4.42
C TYR A 165 26.69 12.14 4.02
N THR A 166 26.91 13.44 4.26
CA THR A 166 26.03 14.52 3.82
C THR A 166 25.86 14.51 2.30
N GLU A 167 26.96 14.45 1.55
CA GLU A 167 26.93 14.38 0.09
C GLU A 167 26.17 13.15 -0.41
N ASN A 168 26.35 11.99 0.23
CA ASN A 168 25.60 10.78 -0.12
C ASN A 168 24.10 10.95 0.14
N CYS A 169 23.70 11.53 1.28
CA CYS A 169 22.28 11.79 1.56
C CYS A 169 21.67 12.79 0.57
N MET A 170 22.42 13.83 0.16
CA MET A 170 21.98 14.79 -0.86
C MET A 170 21.77 14.13 -2.23
N LYS A 171 22.71 13.28 -2.69
CA LYS A 171 22.55 12.51 -3.93
C LYS A 171 21.31 11.61 -3.91
N LEU A 172 20.98 11.07 -2.74
CA LEU A 172 19.80 10.24 -2.55
C LEU A 172 18.50 11.05 -2.59
N LEU A 173 18.49 12.27 -2.04
CA LEU A 173 17.38 13.22 -2.19
C LEU A 173 17.17 13.59 -3.67
N GLU A 174 18.24 13.94 -4.39
CA GLU A 174 18.17 14.24 -5.83
C GLU A 174 17.64 13.05 -6.63
N THR A 175 18.08 11.83 -6.28
CA THR A 175 17.58 10.60 -6.91
C THR A 175 16.08 10.43 -6.66
N LEU A 176 15.59 10.61 -5.43
CA LEU A 176 14.16 10.52 -5.09
C LEU A 176 13.32 11.55 -5.87
N ASP A 177 13.82 12.78 -6.00
CA ASP A 177 13.12 13.84 -6.72
C ASP A 177 13.04 13.55 -8.22
N SER A 178 14.09 12.94 -8.78
CA SER A 178 14.14 12.53 -10.19
C SER A 178 13.22 11.35 -10.54
N LEU A 179 12.73 10.59 -9.56
CA LEU A 179 11.86 9.45 -9.82
C LEU A 179 10.52 9.93 -10.41
N GLN A 180 10.18 9.42 -11.59
CA GLN A 180 8.85 9.57 -12.16
C GLN A 180 7.94 8.51 -11.54
N ILE A 181 7.11 8.95 -10.59
CA ILE A 181 6.28 8.05 -9.79
C ILE A 181 4.82 8.04 -10.27
N ASN A 182 4.40 9.12 -10.94
CA ASN A 182 3.06 9.21 -11.51
C ASN A 182 3.20 9.20 -13.03
N ASN A 183 2.45 8.32 -13.68
CA ASN A 183 2.26 8.33 -15.13
C ASN A 183 0.81 8.71 -15.44
N ASP A 184 0.51 9.04 -16.70
CA ASP A 184 -0.83 9.43 -17.13
C ASP A 184 -1.92 8.36 -16.88
N ASN A 185 -1.52 7.11 -16.61
CA ASN A 185 -2.39 5.97 -16.35
C ASN A 185 -2.50 5.61 -14.85
N THR A 186 -1.90 6.40 -13.95
CA THR A 186 -1.92 6.12 -12.50
C THR A 186 -3.20 6.68 -11.89
N ASP A 187 -3.94 5.83 -11.16
CA ASP A 187 -5.18 6.23 -10.49
C ASP A 187 -4.93 7.31 -9.40
N GLU A 188 -5.89 8.20 -9.15
CA GLU A 188 -5.73 9.33 -8.21
C GLU A 188 -5.35 8.85 -6.80
N GLU A 189 -5.94 7.74 -6.35
CA GLU A 189 -5.59 7.11 -5.06
C GLU A 189 -4.14 6.62 -5.03
N GLN A 190 -3.63 6.08 -6.14
CA GLN A 190 -2.26 5.61 -6.26
C GLN A 190 -1.29 6.79 -6.28
N VAL A 191 -1.63 7.86 -7.02
CA VAL A 191 -0.85 9.11 -7.04
C VAL A 191 -0.68 9.68 -5.64
N GLN A 192 -1.75 9.68 -4.84
CA GLN A 192 -1.69 10.17 -3.46
C GLN A 192 -0.80 9.28 -2.58
N ARG A 193 -0.98 7.96 -2.62
CA ARG A 193 -0.12 7.00 -1.89
C ARG A 193 1.36 7.16 -2.21
N ASN A 194 1.65 7.32 -3.49
CA ASN A 194 2.99 7.50 -4.02
C ASN A 194 3.66 8.79 -3.52
N ARG A 195 2.90 9.90 -3.51
CA ARG A 195 3.36 11.19 -2.96
C ARG A 195 3.65 11.08 -1.47
N GLU A 196 2.76 10.45 -0.70
CA GLU A 196 2.95 10.23 0.73
C GLU A 196 4.18 9.39 1.02
N LYS A 197 4.40 8.32 0.26
CA LYS A 197 5.59 7.48 0.42
C LYS A 197 6.88 8.20 0.02
N ARG A 198 6.87 8.99 -1.06
CA ARG A 198 8.03 9.85 -1.41
C ARG A 198 8.34 10.82 -0.28
N LYS A 199 7.31 11.52 0.22
CA LYS A 199 7.46 12.49 1.32
C LYS A 199 8.06 11.82 2.56
N PHE A 200 7.56 10.63 2.93
CA PHE A 200 8.12 9.85 4.04
C PHE A 200 9.61 9.54 3.88
N LEU A 201 10.06 9.18 2.67
CA LEU A 201 11.48 8.91 2.41
C LEU A 201 12.34 10.19 2.44
N VAL A 202 11.82 11.30 1.93
CA VAL A 202 12.48 12.62 2.00
C VAL A 202 12.63 13.06 3.45
N ASP A 203 11.56 12.98 4.25
CA ASP A 203 11.58 13.33 5.67
C ASP A 203 12.62 12.45 6.42
N GLY A 204 12.69 11.16 6.12
CA GLY A 204 13.68 10.24 6.69
C GLY A 204 15.14 10.59 6.33
N LEU A 205 15.40 11.04 5.10
CA LEU A 205 16.72 11.52 4.68
C LEU A 205 17.08 12.86 5.33
N GLN A 206 16.12 13.76 5.44
CA GLN A 206 16.33 15.05 6.11
C GLN A 206 16.61 14.85 7.60
N ASP A 207 15.92 13.92 8.27
CA ASP A 207 16.23 13.54 9.64
C ASP A 207 17.64 12.95 9.77
N ALA A 208 18.08 12.16 8.80
CA ALA A 208 19.43 11.61 8.76
C ALA A 208 20.51 12.70 8.58
N LEU A 209 20.23 13.72 7.76
CA LEU A 209 21.07 14.91 7.59
C LEU A 209 21.14 15.73 8.89
N ASN A 210 20.00 16.05 9.50
CA ASN A 210 19.92 16.77 10.76
C ASN A 210 20.71 16.06 11.88
N LYS A 211 20.68 14.72 11.90
CA LYS A 211 21.49 13.90 12.81
C LYS A 211 22.97 13.97 12.50
N ASN A 212 23.38 14.04 11.22
CA ASN A 212 24.77 14.20 10.84
C ASN A 212 25.29 15.59 11.23
N ASP A 213 24.50 16.65 11.03
CA ASP A 213 24.88 18.01 11.42
C ASP A 213 25.17 18.11 12.93
N LYS A 214 24.42 17.39 13.76
CA LYS A 214 24.72 17.25 15.20
C LYS A 214 26.07 16.57 15.47
N LEU A 215 26.46 15.57 14.67
CA LEU A 215 27.78 14.94 14.79
C LEU A 215 28.90 15.88 14.32
N VAL A 216 28.65 16.67 13.26
CA VAL A 216 29.60 17.70 12.78
C VAL A 216 29.81 18.78 13.83
N ALA A 217 28.73 19.27 14.45
CA ALA A 217 28.82 20.21 15.56
C ALA A 217 29.62 19.63 16.73
N ARG A 218 29.32 18.38 17.15
CA ARG A 218 30.09 17.69 18.21
C ARG A 218 31.57 17.55 17.89
N LEU A 219 31.92 17.20 16.65
CA LEU A 219 33.30 17.09 16.20
C LEU A 219 34.01 18.46 16.25
N THR A 220 33.31 19.52 15.85
CA THR A 220 33.82 20.90 15.87
C THR A 220 34.06 21.38 17.31
N ASP A 221 33.10 21.14 18.22
CA ASP A 221 33.25 21.43 19.65
C ASP A 221 34.39 20.62 20.29
N TYR A 222 34.57 19.38 19.86
CA TYR A 222 35.69 18.55 20.30
C TYR A 222 37.05 19.06 19.79
N LEU A 223 37.13 19.49 18.53
CA LEU A 223 38.32 20.11 17.97
C LEU A 223 38.68 21.40 18.71
N ASN A 224 37.71 22.28 18.95
CA ASN A 224 37.90 23.53 19.69
C ASN A 224 38.44 23.27 21.10
N ARG A 225 37.89 22.29 21.84
CA ARG A 225 38.41 21.89 23.16
C ARG A 225 39.83 21.32 23.13
N CYS A 226 40.25 20.74 22.01
CA CYS A 226 41.60 20.21 21.85
C CYS A 226 42.63 21.29 21.46
N GLU A 227 42.20 22.34 20.74
CA GLU A 227 43.07 23.44 20.29
C GLU A 227 43.13 24.59 21.30
N HIS A 228 42.07 24.80 22.07
CA HIS A 228 41.93 25.84 23.10
C HIS A 228 41.64 25.22 24.47
N PRO A 229 42.59 24.49 25.08
CA PRO A 229 42.40 24.00 26.45
C PRO A 229 42.24 25.14 27.47
N GLU A 230 42.73 26.35 27.16
CA GLU A 230 42.59 27.55 27.98
C GLU A 230 41.15 28.07 28.12
N ASP A 231 40.26 27.77 27.17
CA ASP A 231 38.86 28.24 27.18
C ASP A 231 37.92 27.36 28.02
N ALA A 232 38.44 26.28 28.62
CA ALA A 232 37.68 25.32 29.44
C ALA A 232 37.77 25.57 30.96
N LEU A 233 38.41 26.67 31.39
CA LEU A 233 38.52 27.13 32.79
C LEU A 233 37.65 28.37 33.04
#